data_AF-A0A1F5BTU0-F1
#
_entry.id   AF-A0A1F5BTU0-F1
#
_cell.length_a   1.000
_cell.length_b   1.000
_cell.length_c   1.000
_cell.angle_alpha   90.00
_cell.angle_beta   90.00
_cell.angle_gamma   90.00
#
_symmetry.space_group_name_H-M   'P 1'
#
loop_
_entity.id
_entity.type
_entity.pdbx_description
1 polymer ?
#
loop_
_entity_poly.entity_id
_entity_poly.type
_entity_poly.pdbx_seq_one_letter_code
_entity_poly.pdbx_strand_id
1 'polypeptide(L)'
;MVAMVIKFFDKLEDGVRASLSRHPIPYALLGGVAIVLFWRGTWMIADELPFMTGPVSVAISLVTLLGSGLFVSFFIGDRIILSGLKQEKKLAEKTEEEVELEADVMVDIKNKLQKIEKNLEELNHRK
;
A
#
# COMPACT_ATOMS: atom_id res chain seq x y z
N MET A 1 -11.14 1.54 33.11
CA MET A 1 -10.94 0.11 32.78
C MET A 1 -10.50 -0.10 31.34
N VAL A 2 -11.25 0.36 30.32
CA VAL A 2 -10.92 0.18 28.89
C VAL A 2 -9.50 0.67 28.53
N ALA A 3 -9.11 1.88 28.96
CA ALA A 3 -7.78 2.43 28.68
C ALA A 3 -6.61 1.64 29.30
N MET A 4 -6.84 0.93 30.41
CA MET A 4 -5.82 0.11 31.06
C MET A 4 -5.62 -1.21 30.33
N VAL A 5 -6.71 -1.80 29.83
CA VAL A 5 -6.67 -2.99 28.97
C VAL A 5 -5.94 -2.67 27.66
N ILE A 6 -6.27 -1.54 27.02
CA ILE A 6 -5.60 -1.11 25.78
C ILE A 6 -4.09 -0.97 26.01
N LYS A 7 -3.67 -0.26 27.07
CA LYS A 7 -2.23 -0.10 27.38
C LYS A 7 -1.51 -1.42 27.69
N PHE A 8 -2.21 -2.40 28.26
CA PHE A 8 -1.65 -3.72 28.55
C PHE A 8 -1.40 -4.50 27.25
N PHE A 9 -2.39 -4.52 26.35
CA PHE A 9 -2.25 -5.17 25.04
C PHE A 9 -1.19 -4.49 24.17
N ASP A 10 -1.13 -3.17 24.17
CA ASP A 10 -0.13 -2.38 23.43
C ASP A 10 1.31 -2.74 23.87
N LYS A 11 1.55 -2.79 25.19
CA LYS A 11 2.87 -3.16 25.73
C LYS A 11 3.25 -4.63 25.48
N LEU A 12 2.27 -5.54 25.46
CA LEU A 12 2.49 -6.93 25.09
C LEU A 12 2.78 -7.07 23.59
N GLU A 13 2.00 -6.39 22.74
CA GLU A 13 2.19 -6.38 21.29
C GLU A 13 3.60 -5.92 20.94
N ASP A 14 4.04 -4.80 21.51
CA ASP A 14 5.38 -4.28 21.26
C ASP A 14 6.49 -5.25 21.67
N GLY A 15 6.35 -5.92 22.81
CA GLY A 15 7.32 -6.92 23.28
C GLY A 15 7.36 -8.17 22.40
N VAL A 16 6.18 -8.68 22.02
CA VAL A 16 6.04 -9.84 21.14
C VAL A 16 6.59 -9.51 19.75
N ARG A 17 6.22 -8.34 19.19
CA ARG A 17 6.69 -7.85 17.89
C ARG A 17 8.21 -7.67 17.86
N ALA A 18 8.80 -7.11 18.92
CA ALA A 18 10.25 -6.96 19.02
C ALA A 18 10.98 -8.31 19.08
N SER A 19 10.45 -9.30 19.81
CA SER A 19 11.04 -10.63 19.92
C SER A 19 10.86 -11.49 18.65
N LEU A 20 9.70 -11.43 18.00
CA LEU A 20 9.36 -12.21 16.81
C LEU A 20 9.93 -11.64 15.52
N SER A 21 10.29 -10.35 15.47
CA SER A 21 11.00 -9.76 14.31
C SER A 21 12.30 -10.49 13.95
N ARG A 22 12.93 -11.17 14.92
CA ARG A 22 14.15 -11.98 14.71
C ARG A 22 13.86 -13.38 14.17
N HIS A 23 12.61 -13.83 14.19
CA HIS A 23 12.20 -15.18 13.77
C HIS A 23 10.91 -15.14 12.94
N PRO A 24 10.96 -14.58 11.71
CA PRO A 24 9.77 -14.33 10.89
C PRO A 24 9.02 -15.60 10.46
N ILE A 25 9.73 -16.72 10.26
CA ILE A 25 9.14 -17.99 9.78
C ILE A 25 8.23 -18.65 10.85
N PRO A 26 8.69 -18.96 12.08
CA PRO A 26 7.82 -19.54 13.10
C PRO A 26 6.70 -18.59 13.52
N TYR A 27 6.93 -17.28 13.45
CA TYR A 27 5.87 -16.29 13.66
C TYR A 27 4.74 -16.43 12.63
N ALA A 28 5.10 -16.48 11.34
CA ALA A 28 4.12 -16.65 10.26
C ALA A 28 3.35 -17.97 10.39
N LEU A 29 4.01 -19.06 10.81
CA LEU A 29 3.36 -20.34 11.05
C LEU A 29 2.35 -20.27 12.22
N LEU A 30 2.76 -19.73 13.37
CA LEU A 30 1.88 -19.57 14.52
C LEU A 30 0.70 -18.63 14.21
N GLY A 31 0.96 -17.53 13.52
CA GLY A 31 -0.06 -16.59 13.07
C GLY A 31 -1.06 -17.25 12.12
N GLY A 32 -0.58 -18.00 11.13
CA GLY A 32 -1.43 -18.75 10.20
C GLY A 32 -2.32 -19.78 10.91
N VAL A 33 -1.76 -20.57 11.82
CA VAL A 33 -2.52 -21.53 12.63
C VAL A 33 -3.57 -20.82 13.49
N ALA A 34 -3.20 -19.72 14.14
CA ALA A 34 -4.11 -18.95 14.98
C ALA A 34 -5.29 -18.37 14.17
N ILE A 35 -5.04 -17.84 12.97
CA ILE A 35 -6.10 -17.31 12.08
C ILE A 35 -7.08 -18.42 11.68
N VAL A 36 -6.57 -19.59 11.28
CA VAL A 36 -7.43 -20.74 10.91
C VAL A 36 -8.27 -21.21 12.11
N LEU A 37 -7.66 -21.33 13.29
CA LEU A 37 -8.37 -21.70 14.51
C LEU A 37 -9.41 -20.66 14.93
N PHE A 38 -9.10 -19.37 14.78
CA PHE A 38 -10.02 -18.28 15.09
C PHE A 38 -11.26 -18.32 14.20
N TRP A 39 -11.07 -18.51 12.89
CA TRP A 39 -12.19 -18.62 11.95
C TRP A 39 -13.03 -19.87 12.22
N ARG A 40 -12.37 -21.01 12.49
CA ARG A 40 -13.03 -22.24 12.92
C ARG A 40 -13.89 -22.01 14.18
N GLY A 41 -13.32 -21.37 15.20
CA GLY A 41 -14.04 -21.06 16.44
C GLY A 41 -15.25 -20.16 16.20
N THR A 42 -15.11 -19.16 15.31
CA THR A 42 -16.21 -18.27 14.93
C THR A 42 -17.39 -19.04 14.33
N TRP A 43 -17.13 -20.03 13.46
CA TRP A 43 -18.18 -20.88 12.89
C TRP A 43 -18.83 -21.77 13.95
N MET A 44 -18.03 -22.39 14.81
CA MET A 44 -18.56 -23.24 15.89
C MET A 44 -19.47 -22.46 16.86
N ILE A 45 -19.09 -21.22 17.20
CA ILE A 45 -19.95 -20.35 18.04
C ILE A 45 -21.24 -19.99 17.30
N ALA A 46 -21.19 -19.77 15.99
CA ALA A 46 -22.39 -19.50 15.20
C ALA A 46 -23.31 -20.73 15.16
N ASP A 47 -22.76 -21.94 15.01
CA ASP A 47 -23.53 -23.19 14.98
C ASP A 47 -24.21 -23.51 16.32
N GLU A 48 -23.63 -23.11 17.45
CA GLU A 48 -24.25 -23.28 18.77
C GLU A 48 -25.47 -22.36 18.99
N LEU A 49 -25.64 -21.31 18.16
CA LEU A 49 -26.75 -20.38 18.26
C LEU A 49 -27.92 -20.84 17.37
N PRO A 50 -29.04 -21.32 17.94
CA PRO A 50 -30.12 -21.94 17.16
C PRO A 50 -30.84 -20.98 16.19
N PHE A 51 -30.68 -19.67 16.36
CA PHE A 51 -31.25 -18.66 15.46
C PHE A 51 -30.30 -18.25 14.32
N MET A 52 -29.00 -18.60 14.39
CA MET A 52 -27.99 -18.25 13.38
C MET A 52 -28.03 -19.21 12.18
N THR A 53 -29.21 -19.35 11.60
CA THR A 53 -29.38 -20.08 10.32
C THR A 53 -28.63 -19.37 9.20
N GLY A 54 -28.26 -20.09 8.14
CA GLY A 54 -27.53 -19.53 6.99
C GLY A 54 -28.09 -18.19 6.48
N PRO A 55 -29.40 -18.06 6.21
CA PRO A 55 -30.00 -16.80 5.79
C PRO A 55 -29.90 -15.66 6.82
N VAL A 56 -30.05 -15.97 8.11
CA VAL A 56 -29.96 -14.99 9.19
C VAL A 56 -28.52 -14.48 9.34
N SER A 57 -27.54 -15.39 9.29
CA SER A 57 -26.12 -15.05 9.32
C SER A 57 -25.72 -14.16 8.14
N VAL A 58 -26.26 -14.42 6.94
CA VAL A 58 -26.08 -13.56 5.76
C VAL A 58 -26.74 -12.18 5.97
N ALA A 59 -27.95 -12.12 6.51
CA ALA A 59 -28.65 -10.86 6.73
C ALA A 59 -27.91 -9.97 7.75
N ILE A 60 -27.49 -10.54 8.89
CA ILE A 60 -26.78 -9.81 9.96
C ILE A 60 -25.42 -9.32 9.44
N SER A 61 -24.67 -10.19 8.75
CA SER A 61 -23.37 -9.80 8.18
C SER A 61 -23.52 -8.72 7.12
N LEU A 62 -24.51 -8.80 6.23
CA LEU A 62 -24.76 -7.77 5.23
C LEU A 62 -25.09 -6.42 5.86
N VAL A 63 -26.00 -6.38 6.83
CA VAL A 63 -26.36 -5.13 7.54
C VAL A 63 -25.16 -4.53 8.25
N THR A 64 -24.38 -5.36 8.95
CA THR A 64 -23.19 -4.91 9.69
C THR A 64 -22.10 -4.40 8.75
N LEU A 65 -21.84 -5.12 7.65
CA LEU A 65 -20.81 -4.76 6.67
C LEU A 65 -21.18 -3.50 5.88
N LEU A 66 -22.46 -3.31 5.55
CA LEU A 66 -22.94 -2.09 4.91
C LEU A 66 -22.92 -0.91 5.89
N GLY A 67 -23.41 -1.10 7.12
CA GLY A 67 -23.44 -0.05 8.14
C GLY A 67 -22.06 0.44 8.59
N SER A 68 -21.07 -0.46 8.63
CA SER A 68 -19.67 -0.12 8.91
C SER A 68 -18.89 0.41 7.70
N GLY A 69 -19.46 0.34 6.48
CA GLY A 69 -18.75 0.67 5.24
C GLY A 69 -17.69 -0.36 4.83
N LEU A 70 -17.46 -1.41 5.63
CA LEU A 70 -16.47 -2.45 5.34
C LEU A 70 -16.80 -3.23 4.07
N PHE A 71 -18.07 -3.41 3.74
CA PHE A 71 -18.45 -4.05 2.47
C PHE A 71 -17.86 -3.30 1.28
N VAL A 72 -18.00 -1.97 1.27
CA VAL A 72 -17.48 -1.14 0.18
C VAL A 72 -15.95 -1.11 0.21
N SER A 73 -15.34 -0.97 1.38
CA SER A 73 -13.88 -0.97 1.51
C SER A 73 -13.24 -2.28 1.03
N PHE A 74 -13.78 -3.43 1.44
CA PHE A 74 -13.19 -4.74 1.15
C PHE A 74 -13.42 -5.19 -0.29
N PHE A 75 -14.60 -4.91 -0.86
CA PHE A 75 -14.95 -5.36 -2.21
C PHE A 75 -14.59 -4.36 -3.32
N ILE A 76 -14.67 -3.06 -3.03
CA ILE A 76 -14.43 -1.97 -4.00
C ILE A 76 -13.14 -1.22 -3.69
N GLY A 77 -12.86 -0.93 -2.41
CA GLY A 77 -11.73 -0.12 -1.96
C GLY A 77 -10.37 -0.66 -2.39
N ASP A 78 -10.06 -1.94 -2.13
CA ASP A 78 -8.75 -2.51 -2.48
C ASP A 78 -8.45 -2.43 -3.98
N ARG A 79 -9.45 -2.61 -4.85
CA ARG A 79 -9.25 -2.50 -6.31
C ARG A 79 -9.12 -1.05 -6.77
N ILE A 80 -9.93 -0.13 -6.22
CA ILE A 80 -9.85 1.30 -6.57
C ILE A 80 -8.52 1.88 -6.10
N ILE A 81 -8.10 1.63 -4.86
CA ILE A 81 -6.83 2.11 -4.31
C ILE A 81 -5.65 1.55 -5.10
N LEU A 82 -5.66 0.24 -5.41
CA LEU A 82 -4.60 -0.37 -6.21
C LEU A 82 -4.56 0.19 -7.64
N SER A 83 -5.71 0.48 -8.24
CA SER A 83 -5.80 1.10 -9.57
C SER A 83 -5.32 2.55 -9.57
N GLY A 84 -5.65 3.33 -8.53
CA GLY A 84 -5.17 4.70 -8.32
C GLY A 84 -3.66 4.76 -8.13
N LEU A 85 -3.11 3.93 -7.24
CA LEU A 85 -1.66 3.83 -7.02
C LEU A 85 -0.90 3.44 -8.29
N LYS A 86 -1.47 2.52 -9.10
CA LYS A 86 -0.87 2.12 -10.37
C LYS A 86 -0.88 3.26 -11.40
N GLN A 87 -1.93 4.08 -11.42
CA GLN A 87 -2.03 5.22 -12.32
C GLN A 87 -1.09 6.36 -11.90
N GLU A 88 -0.99 6.66 -10.60
CA GLU A 88 -0.04 7.64 -10.07
C GLU A 88 1.42 7.23 -10.35
N LYS A 89 1.77 5.95 -10.14
CA LYS A 89 3.11 5.44 -10.47
C LYS A 89 3.44 5.60 -11.96
N LYS A 90 2.48 5.30 -12.84
CA LYS A 90 2.65 5.45 -14.29
C LYS A 90 2.81 6.92 -14.70
N LEU A 91 2.11 7.84 -14.04
CA LEU A 91 2.28 9.28 -14.27
C LEU A 91 3.66 9.74 -13.81
N ALA A 92 4.12 9.31 -12.64
CA ALA A 92 5.44 9.64 -12.13
C ALA A 92 6.58 9.16 -13.05
N GLU A 93 6.51 7.90 -13.52
CA GLU A 93 7.48 7.35 -14.48
C GLU A 93 7.53 8.17 -15.78
N LYS A 94 6.36 8.59 -16.30
CA LYS A 94 6.28 9.40 -17.51
C LYS A 94 6.83 10.82 -17.32
N THR A 95 6.62 11.41 -16.15
CA THR A 95 7.21 12.72 -15.80
C THR A 95 8.72 12.61 -15.66
N GLU A 96 9.25 11.53 -15.08
CA GLU A 96 10.69 11.29 -14.98
C GLU A 96 11.33 11.17 -16.38
N GLU A 97 10.72 10.41 -17.29
CA GLU A 97 11.16 10.31 -18.69
C GLU A 97 11.11 11.68 -19.41
N GLU A 98 10.05 12.46 -19.21
CA GLU A 98 9.95 13.82 -19.79
C GLU A 98 11.05 14.76 -19.25
N VAL A 99 11.38 14.68 -17.95
CA VAL A 99 12.47 15.48 -17.34
C VAL A 99 13.85 15.06 -17.87
N GLU A 100 14.07 13.76 -18.08
CA GLU A 100 15.32 13.26 -18.68
C GLU A 100 15.49 13.76 -20.12
N LEU A 101 14.42 13.70 -20.92
CA LEU A 101 14.41 14.24 -22.29
C LEU A 101 14.68 15.74 -22.33
N GLU A 102 14.08 16.52 -21.42
CA GLU A 102 14.33 17.96 -21.31
C GLU A 102 15.79 18.26 -20.93
N ALA A 103 16.39 17.46 -20.05
CA ALA A 103 17.79 17.58 -19.68
C ALA A 103 18.74 17.30 -20.86
N ASP A 104 18.43 16.30 -21.68
CA ASP A 104 19.20 15.98 -22.89
C ASP A 104 19.10 17.10 -23.94
N VAL A 105 17.91 17.68 -24.13
CA VAL A 105 17.72 18.83 -25.03
C VAL A 105 18.53 20.05 -24.55
N MET A 106 18.55 20.30 -23.24
CA MET A 106 19.38 21.34 -22.61
C MET A 106 20.88 21.15 -22.91
N VAL A 107 21.37 19.91 -22.82
CA VAL A 107 22.78 19.58 -23.14
C VAL A 107 23.08 19.84 -24.62
N ASP A 108 22.18 19.44 -25.53
CA ASP A 108 22.37 19.68 -26.97
C ASP A 108 22.35 21.18 -27.32
N ILE A 109 21.46 21.97 -26.69
CA ILE A 109 21.43 23.43 -26.84
C ILE A 109 22.76 24.06 -26.36
N LYS A 110 23.28 23.62 -25.21
CA LYS A 110 24.57 24.09 -24.69
C LYS A 110 25.71 23.79 -25.66
N ASN A 111 25.76 22.57 -26.20
CA ASN A 111 26.79 22.17 -27.16
C ASN A 111 26.71 23.00 -28.46
N LYS A 112 25.50 23.28 -28.95
CA LYS A 112 25.28 24.16 -30.12
C LYS A 112 25.74 25.59 -29.86
N LEU A 113 25.44 26.15 -28.69
CA LEU A 113 25.90 27.49 -28.30
C LEU A 113 27.43 27.57 -28.25
N GLN A 114 28.11 26.60 -27.63
CA GLN A 114 29.58 26.56 -27.59
C GLN A 114 30.20 26.47 -29.00
N LYS A 115 29.55 25.73 -29.91
CA LYS A 115 30.02 25.62 -31.29
C LYS A 115 29.87 26.93 -32.06
N ILE A 116 28.78 27.67 -31.81
CA ILE A 116 28.56 29.01 -32.38
C ILE A 116 29.60 30.00 -31.84
N GLU A 117 29.85 29.98 -30.52
CA GLU A 117 30.83 30.83 -29.86
C GLU A 117 32.23 30.64 -30.44
N LYS A 118 32.67 29.39 -30.58
CA LYS A 118 33.97 29.05 -31.19
C LYS A 118 34.07 29.53 -32.65
N ASN A 119 33.01 29.34 -33.44
CA ASN A 119 33.00 29.80 -34.83
C ASN A 119 33.08 31.35 -34.93
N LEU A 120 32.46 32.06 -33.98
CA LEU A 120 32.53 33.52 -33.89
C LEU A 120 33.94 34.00 -33.55
N GLU A 121 34.63 33.36 -32.59
CA GLU A 121 36.02 33.67 -32.25
C GLU A 121 36.97 33.47 -33.43
N GLU A 122 36.83 32.37 -34.18
CA GLU A 122 37.64 32.09 -35.37
C GLU A 122 37.42 33.11 -36.49
N LEU A 123 36.20 33.64 -36.64
CA LEU A 123 35.90 34.70 -37.60
C LEU A 123 36.46 36.06 -37.18
N ASN A 124 36.47 36.34 -35.88
CA ASN A 124 36.96 37.62 -35.35
C ASN A 124 38.50 37.72 -35.42
N HIS A 125 39.20 36.59 -35.30
CA HIS A 125 40.67 36.52 -35.45
C HIS A 125 41.18 36.55 -36.91
N ARG A 126 40.29 36.50 -37.91
CA ARG A 126 40.65 36.58 -39.35
C ARG A 126 40.55 37.99 -39.95
N LYS A 127 40.29 39.02 -39.15
CA LYS A 127 40.40 40.44 -39.52
C LYS A 127 41.66 41.06 -38.92
#